data_AF-A0A1V5KI52-F1
#
_entry.id   AF-A0A1V5KI52-F1
#
_cell.length_a   1.000
_cell.length_b   1.000
_cell.length_c   1.000
_cell.angle_alpha   90.00
_cell.angle_beta   90.00
_cell.angle_gamma   90.00
#
_symmetry.space_group_name_H-M   'P 1'
#
loop_
_entity.id
_entity.type
_entity.pdbx_description
1 polymer ?
#
loop_
_entity_poly.entity_id
_entity_poly.type
_entity_poly.pdbx_seq_one_letter_code
_entity_poly.pdbx_strand_id
1 'polypeptide(L)'
;MRVENGRILSAEQCLRGRSVLSPTERVGGGDDINRCDWGIRERTDSEIRFFCETWRNNSTLSPSTAQLILEIEGGPDARLVYEINGIAVDTTVGKLADAGLSGHVKPYNSQAYKLHTAVPSGKYAYEGELRVPDDGAGLYHMEVRQFDGDAAYVSPVFVNR
;
A
#
# COMPACT_ATOMS: atom_id res chain seq x y z
N MET A 1 0.73 11.81 9.74
CA MET A 1 0.00 10.78 10.52
C MET A 1 0.85 10.38 11.70
N ARG A 2 0.24 10.22 12.87
CA ARG A 2 0.85 9.67 14.08
C ARG A 2 0.17 8.38 14.50
N VAL A 3 0.94 7.46 15.06
CA VAL A 3 0.48 6.19 15.66
C VAL A 3 0.68 6.27 17.16
N GLU A 4 -0.35 5.92 17.92
CA GLU A 4 -0.29 5.73 19.37
C GLU A 4 -0.64 4.26 19.69
N ASN A 5 0.00 3.67 20.71
CA ASN A 5 -0.14 2.24 21.06
C ASN A 5 0.20 1.28 19.89
N GLY A 6 1.19 1.65 19.10
CA GLY A 6 1.70 0.88 17.97
C GLY A 6 2.92 1.55 17.36
N ARG A 7 3.47 0.96 16.30
CA ARG A 7 4.61 1.50 15.55
C ARG A 7 4.48 1.28 14.05
N ILE A 8 5.05 2.19 13.28
CA ILE A 8 5.19 2.11 11.83
C ILE A 8 6.40 1.22 11.53
N LEU A 9 6.18 0.08 10.87
CA LEU A 9 7.23 -0.85 10.47
C LEU A 9 7.81 -0.48 9.10
N SER A 10 6.92 -0.19 8.15
CA SER A 10 7.30 0.10 6.78
C SER A 10 6.33 1.09 6.13
N ALA A 11 6.81 1.74 5.06
CA ALA A 11 6.04 2.67 4.27
C ALA A 11 6.43 2.51 2.80
N GLU A 12 5.50 1.98 2.00
CA GLU A 12 5.70 1.72 0.57
C GLU A 12 4.97 2.77 -0.26
N GLN A 13 5.70 3.38 -1.20
CA GLN A 13 5.13 4.25 -2.20
C GLN A 13 4.55 3.41 -3.34
N CYS A 14 3.27 3.65 -3.67
CA CYS A 14 2.58 2.90 -4.74
C CYS A 14 2.27 3.76 -5.98
N LEU A 15 2.84 4.96 -6.06
CA LEU A 15 2.69 5.81 -7.24
C LEU A 15 3.47 5.23 -8.42
N ARG A 16 2.78 4.98 -9.53
CA ARG A 16 3.44 4.70 -10.81
C ARG A 16 3.72 6.01 -11.55
N GLY A 17 4.92 6.11 -12.11
CA GLY A 17 5.23 7.11 -13.12
C GLY A 17 4.47 6.86 -14.44
N ARG A 18 4.72 7.70 -15.44
CA ARG A 18 4.04 7.70 -16.75
C ARG A 18 3.87 6.28 -17.32
N SER A 19 2.62 5.85 -17.53
CA SER A 19 2.33 4.77 -18.48
C SER A 19 2.21 5.41 -19.87
N VAL A 20 3.21 5.25 -20.73
CA VAL A 20 3.12 5.72 -22.12
C VAL A 20 2.27 4.71 -22.89
N LEU A 21 0.95 4.93 -22.96
CA LEU A 21 0.10 4.15 -23.86
C LEU A 21 0.05 4.85 -25.22
N SER A 22 0.69 4.22 -26.20
CA SER A 22 0.70 4.47 -27.65
C SER A 22 1.61 5.60 -28.21
N PRO A 23 2.31 5.34 -29.35
CA PRO A 23 3.17 6.31 -30.05
C PRO A 23 2.39 7.33 -30.91
N THR A 24 1.11 7.57 -30.63
CA THR A 24 0.27 8.37 -31.54
C THR A 24 0.27 9.85 -31.14
N GLU A 25 1.00 10.64 -31.91
CA GLU A 25 1.24 12.09 -31.80
C GLU A 25 -0.04 12.94 -31.88
N ARG A 26 -0.90 12.95 -30.85
CA ARG A 26 -2.04 13.90 -30.84
C ARG A 26 -2.26 14.74 -29.60
N VAL A 27 -1.48 14.55 -28.54
CA VAL A 27 -1.36 15.56 -27.48
C VAL A 27 0.08 15.55 -27.01
N GLY A 28 0.82 16.62 -27.28
CA GLY A 28 2.12 16.87 -26.67
C GLY A 28 1.95 17.08 -25.18
N GLY A 29 1.80 16.00 -24.41
CA GLY A 29 2.02 16.03 -22.98
C GLY A 29 3.50 16.26 -22.77
N GLY A 30 3.89 17.48 -22.39
CA GLY A 30 5.28 17.78 -22.06
C GLY A 30 5.83 16.80 -21.03
N ASP A 31 7.15 16.68 -20.95
CA ASP A 31 7.84 15.71 -20.08
C ASP A 31 7.45 15.82 -18.59
N ASP A 32 6.81 16.93 -18.21
CA ASP A 32 6.37 17.24 -16.86
C ASP A 32 4.95 16.77 -16.52
N ILE A 33 4.19 16.18 -17.46
CA ILE A 33 2.78 15.80 -17.25
C ILE A 33 2.55 14.81 -16.09
N ASN A 34 3.61 14.14 -15.63
CA ASN A 34 3.61 13.25 -14.46
C ASN A 34 4.65 13.65 -13.39
N ARG A 35 5.23 14.85 -13.47
CA ARG A 35 6.11 15.38 -12.42
C ARG A 35 5.27 16.06 -11.34
N CYS A 36 4.44 15.30 -10.63
CA CYS A 36 3.87 15.83 -9.40
C CYS A 36 4.92 15.72 -8.29
N ASP A 37 5.00 16.74 -7.44
CA ASP A 37 5.84 16.64 -6.25
C ASP A 37 5.18 15.67 -5.25
N TRP A 38 5.90 14.61 -4.92
CA TRP A 38 5.49 13.63 -3.93
C TRP A 38 6.71 13.13 -3.16
N GLY A 39 6.52 12.82 -1.89
CA GLY A 39 7.56 12.20 -1.09
C GLY A 39 7.12 11.93 0.33
N ILE A 40 7.63 10.84 0.92
CA ILE A 40 7.77 10.78 2.38
C ILE A 40 8.83 11.82 2.76
N ARG A 41 8.44 12.80 3.56
CA ARG A 41 9.31 13.88 4.03
C ARG A 41 10.03 13.50 5.32
N GLU A 42 9.29 12.89 6.23
CA GLU A 42 9.80 12.45 7.53
C GLU A 42 9.14 11.12 7.90
N ARG A 43 9.91 10.21 8.51
CA ARG A 43 9.41 8.96 9.06
C ARG A 43 10.17 8.59 10.32
N THR A 44 9.43 8.28 11.37
CA THR A 44 9.88 7.62 12.58
C THR A 44 9.01 6.41 12.84
N ASP A 45 9.27 5.69 13.93
CA ASP A 45 8.46 4.56 14.34
C ASP A 45 7.04 4.98 14.78
N SER A 46 6.77 6.26 15.05
CA SER A 46 5.46 6.72 15.54
C SER A 46 4.83 7.81 14.67
N GLU A 47 5.55 8.36 13.70
CA GLU A 47 5.07 9.45 12.86
C GLU A 47 5.55 9.29 11.43
N ILE A 48 4.68 9.60 10.48
CA ILE A 48 5.04 9.76 9.08
C ILE A 48 4.44 11.04 8.51
N ARG A 49 5.25 11.79 7.80
CA ARG A 49 4.84 12.96 7.02
C ARG A 49 5.15 12.70 5.57
N PHE A 50 4.15 12.87 4.74
CA PHE A 50 4.30 12.76 3.31
C PHE A 50 3.58 13.92 2.63
N PHE A 51 4.01 14.22 1.43
CA PHE A 51 3.39 15.20 0.57
C PHE A 51 2.97 14.51 -0.72
N CYS A 52 1.81 14.89 -1.25
CA CYS A 52 1.36 14.48 -2.56
C CYS A 52 0.69 15.68 -3.24
N GLU A 53 1.26 16.11 -4.34
CA GLU A 53 0.58 16.97 -5.27
C GLU A 53 -0.36 16.14 -6.16
N THR A 54 -1.63 16.55 -6.25
CA THR A 54 -2.61 15.90 -7.12
C THR A 54 -3.14 16.93 -8.11
N TRP A 55 -3.20 16.56 -9.39
CA TRP A 55 -3.78 17.37 -10.45
C TRP A 55 -5.18 16.88 -10.80
N ARG A 56 -6.04 17.77 -11.29
CA ARG A 56 -7.30 17.34 -11.92
C ARG A 56 -6.95 16.37 -13.04
N ASN A 57 -7.63 15.22 -13.06
CA ASN A 57 -7.32 14.08 -13.92
C ASN A 57 -6.92 14.51 -15.35
N ASN A 58 -5.62 14.52 -15.64
CA ASN A 58 -5.09 15.02 -16.91
C ASN A 58 -5.12 13.94 -18.01
N SER A 59 -5.28 12.68 -17.62
CA SER A 59 -5.30 11.51 -18.49
C SER A 59 -5.87 10.30 -17.75
N THR A 60 -6.44 9.33 -18.46
CA THR A 60 -6.94 8.07 -17.87
C THR A 60 -5.83 7.15 -17.32
N LEU A 61 -4.57 7.61 -17.29
CA LEU A 61 -3.38 6.78 -17.03
C LEU A 61 -2.77 7.01 -15.65
N SER A 62 -3.30 7.96 -14.87
CA SER A 62 -2.86 8.22 -13.49
C SER A 62 -3.58 7.27 -12.53
N PRO A 63 -2.88 6.30 -11.90
CA PRO A 63 -3.52 5.35 -11.01
C PRO A 63 -4.00 6.04 -9.72
N SER A 64 -5.22 5.72 -9.31
CA SER A 64 -5.88 6.28 -8.12
C SER A 64 -6.15 5.20 -7.05
N THR A 65 -5.51 4.04 -7.12
CA THR A 65 -5.83 2.88 -6.28
C THR A 65 -5.24 2.95 -4.88
N ALA A 66 -3.95 3.29 -4.75
CA ALA A 66 -3.29 3.58 -3.46
C ALA A 66 -2.02 4.40 -3.73
N GLN A 67 -1.73 5.39 -2.88
CA GLN A 67 -0.53 6.23 -3.04
C GLN A 67 0.57 5.87 -2.04
N LEU A 68 0.17 5.40 -0.85
CA LEU A 68 1.04 5.05 0.26
C LEU A 68 0.43 3.87 1.00
N ILE A 69 1.19 2.79 1.15
CA ILE A 69 0.87 1.66 2.03
C ILE A 69 1.72 1.79 3.27
N LEU A 70 1.09 1.64 4.44
CA LEU A 70 1.77 1.66 5.73
C LEU A 70 1.58 0.31 6.40
N GLU A 71 2.68 -0.25 6.87
CA GLU A 71 2.65 -1.41 7.75
C GLU A 71 2.79 -0.93 9.19
N ILE A 72 1.82 -1.30 10.02
CA ILE A 72 1.71 -0.84 11.40
C ILE A 72 1.66 -2.07 12.30
N GLU A 73 2.60 -2.16 13.24
CA GLU A 73 2.48 -3.08 14.36
C GLU A 73 1.58 -2.45 15.42
N GLY A 74 0.52 -3.14 15.80
CA GLY A 74 -0.40 -2.69 16.84
C GLY A 74 -1.66 -3.54 16.90
N GLY A 75 -2.37 -3.45 18.03
CA GLY A 75 -3.67 -4.08 18.20
C GLY A 75 -4.81 -3.26 17.57
N PRO A 76 -6.06 -3.74 17.66
CA PRO A 76 -7.25 -3.00 17.20
C PRO A 76 -7.44 -1.62 17.86
N ASP A 77 -6.83 -1.42 19.02
CA ASP A 77 -6.82 -0.20 19.82
C ASP A 77 -5.69 0.79 19.44
N ALA A 78 -4.75 0.39 18.58
CA ALA A 78 -3.72 1.28 18.06
C ALA A 78 -4.39 2.45 17.32
N ARG A 79 -4.12 3.67 17.81
CA ARG A 79 -4.81 4.89 17.37
C ARG A 79 -4.00 5.58 16.28
N LEU A 80 -4.72 6.04 15.27
CA LEU A 80 -4.17 6.65 14.06
C LEU A 80 -4.73 8.08 13.95
N VAL A 81 -3.85 9.06 14.12
CA VAL A 81 -4.19 10.47 14.06
C VAL A 81 -3.60 11.08 12.79
N TYR A 82 -4.46 11.46 11.86
CA TYR A 82 -4.07 12.12 10.62
C TYR A 82 -4.36 13.62 10.69
N GLU A 83 -3.47 14.39 10.09
CA GLU A 83 -3.72 15.76 9.69
C GLU A 83 -3.57 15.81 8.16
N ILE A 84 -4.67 16.08 7.46
CA ILE A 84 -4.73 16.05 6.00
C ILE A 84 -5.17 17.43 5.54
N ASN A 85 -4.22 18.26 5.11
CA ASN A 85 -4.49 19.64 4.64
C ASN A 85 -5.37 20.45 5.62
N GLY A 86 -5.06 20.37 6.92
CA GLY A 86 -5.82 21.03 7.99
C GLY A 86 -7.04 20.26 8.52
N ILE A 87 -7.35 19.08 7.97
CA ILE A 87 -8.40 18.21 8.49
C ILE A 87 -7.80 17.21 9.48
N ALA A 88 -8.29 17.25 10.71
CA ALA A 88 -7.99 16.23 11.71
C ALA A 88 -8.89 15.00 11.49
N VAL A 89 -8.27 13.83 11.43
CA VAL A 89 -8.95 12.53 11.38
C VAL A 89 -8.41 11.66 12.49
N ASP A 90 -9.30 11.09 13.29
CA ASP A 90 -8.96 10.26 14.44
C ASP A 90 -9.69 8.92 14.33
N THR A 91 -8.94 7.84 14.25
CA THR A 91 -9.46 6.48 14.09
C THR A 91 -8.55 5.47 14.79
N THR A 92 -8.91 4.20 14.76
CA THR A 92 -8.05 3.10 15.22
C THR A 92 -7.84 2.07 14.10
N VAL A 93 -6.83 1.23 14.25
CA VAL A 93 -6.62 0.07 13.37
C VAL A 93 -7.87 -0.81 13.32
N GLY A 94 -8.53 -1.06 14.46
CA GLY A 94 -9.77 -1.85 14.52
C GLY A 94 -10.90 -1.23 13.69
N LYS A 95 -11.14 0.08 13.83
CA LYS A 95 -12.15 0.77 13.03
C LYS A 95 -11.85 0.72 11.52
N LEU A 96 -10.58 0.90 11.14
CA LEU A 96 -10.18 0.78 9.74
C LEU A 96 -10.26 -0.65 9.23
N ALA A 97 -10.03 -1.65 10.07
CA ALA A 97 -10.18 -3.06 9.69
C ALA A 97 -11.66 -3.40 9.40
N ASP A 98 -12.59 -2.82 10.17
CA ASP A 98 -14.03 -2.97 9.94
C ASP A 98 -14.49 -2.20 8.69
N ALA A 99 -14.05 -0.96 8.53
CA ALA A 99 -14.40 -0.12 7.37
C ALA A 99 -13.37 0.99 7.11
N GLY A 100 -12.96 1.12 5.84
CA GLY A 100 -12.15 2.26 5.40
C GLY A 100 -12.96 3.57 5.41
N LEU A 101 -12.28 4.70 5.54
CA LEU A 101 -12.91 6.02 5.68
C LEU A 101 -12.50 6.98 4.56
N SER A 102 -13.38 7.92 4.20
CA SER A 102 -13.07 8.96 3.23
C SER A 102 -13.67 10.30 3.63
N GLY A 103 -13.09 11.39 3.14
CA GLY A 103 -13.62 12.72 3.35
C GLY A 103 -13.17 13.69 2.25
N HIS A 104 -13.88 14.81 2.14
CA HIS A 104 -13.49 15.91 1.26
C HIS A 104 -12.54 16.85 2.00
N VAL A 105 -11.55 17.39 1.28
CA VAL A 105 -10.61 18.39 1.83
C VAL A 105 -11.24 19.77 1.90
N LYS A 106 -12.13 20.10 0.95
CA LYS A 106 -12.87 21.38 0.91
C LYS A 106 -14.34 21.13 0.61
N PRO A 107 -15.27 21.94 1.14
CA PRO A 107 -16.68 21.89 0.74
C PRO A 107 -16.84 22.06 -0.78
N TYR A 108 -17.66 21.22 -1.40
CA TYR A 108 -18.01 21.29 -2.84
C TYR A 108 -16.83 21.19 -3.81
N ASN A 109 -15.71 20.59 -3.41
CA ASN A 109 -14.53 20.39 -4.25
C ASN A 109 -14.23 18.90 -4.45
N SER A 110 -13.58 18.56 -5.57
CA SER A 110 -13.18 17.18 -5.89
C SER A 110 -12.01 16.67 -5.05
N GLN A 111 -11.30 17.57 -4.37
CA GLN A 111 -10.20 17.21 -3.46
C GLN A 111 -10.75 16.38 -2.29
N ALA A 112 -10.29 15.13 -2.19
CA ALA A 112 -10.73 14.16 -1.20
C ALA A 112 -9.58 13.24 -0.80
N TYR A 113 -9.74 12.56 0.33
CA TYR A 113 -8.83 11.51 0.79
C TYR A 113 -9.59 10.21 1.04
N LYS A 114 -8.89 9.09 0.89
CA LYS A 114 -9.38 7.75 1.23
C LYS A 114 -8.33 7.04 2.08
N LEU A 115 -8.77 6.57 3.25
CA LEU A 115 -8.07 5.56 4.01
C LEU A 115 -8.73 4.22 3.70
N HIS A 116 -7.94 3.29 3.18
CA HIS A 116 -8.42 1.94 2.86
C HIS A 116 -8.61 1.12 4.13
N THR A 117 -9.34 0.01 4.01
CA THR A 117 -9.50 -0.92 5.12
C THR A 117 -8.15 -1.46 5.56
N ALA A 118 -7.89 -1.49 6.86
CA ALA A 118 -6.69 -2.13 7.39
C ALA A 118 -6.79 -3.65 7.16
N VAL A 119 -5.70 -4.27 6.72
CA VAL A 119 -5.64 -5.72 6.48
C VAL A 119 -4.72 -6.32 7.54
N PRO A 120 -5.22 -7.17 8.44
CA PRO A 120 -4.37 -7.88 9.40
C PRO A 120 -3.34 -8.76 8.69
N SER A 121 -2.11 -8.80 9.19
CA SER A 121 -1.02 -9.60 8.61
C SER A 121 -1.39 -11.06 8.43
N GLY A 122 -2.12 -11.65 9.39
CA GLY A 122 -2.61 -13.04 9.30
C GLY A 122 -3.56 -13.34 8.14
N LYS A 123 -3.97 -12.34 7.34
CA LYS A 123 -4.73 -12.57 6.09
C LYS A 123 -3.85 -12.73 4.85
N TYR A 124 -2.60 -12.25 4.87
CA TYR A 124 -1.72 -12.24 3.70
C TYR A 124 -0.30 -12.77 3.96
N ALA A 125 0.14 -12.82 5.22
CA ALA A 125 1.43 -13.36 5.63
C ALA A 125 1.23 -14.76 6.22
N TYR A 126 1.94 -15.73 5.66
CA TYR A 126 1.93 -17.13 6.10
C TYR A 126 3.38 -17.62 6.20
N GLU A 127 3.67 -18.37 7.25
CA GLU A 127 4.95 -19.04 7.47
C GLU A 127 4.69 -20.52 7.74
N GLY A 128 5.58 -21.39 7.24
CA GLY A 128 5.46 -22.82 7.41
C GLY A 128 6.80 -23.52 7.29
N GLU A 129 6.92 -24.66 7.97
CA GLU A 129 8.10 -25.53 7.93
C GLU A 129 7.72 -26.83 7.20
N LEU A 130 8.50 -27.20 6.19
CA LEU A 130 8.41 -28.50 5.54
C LEU A 130 9.58 -29.37 6.01
N ARG A 131 9.27 -30.46 6.73
CA ARG A 131 10.27 -31.48 7.08
C ARG A 131 10.34 -32.53 6.00
N VAL A 132 11.54 -32.73 5.47
CA VAL A 132 11.83 -33.73 4.45
C VAL A 132 12.47 -34.98 5.10
N PRO A 133 12.21 -36.19 4.59
CA PRO A 133 12.87 -37.41 5.07
C PRO A 133 14.39 -37.38 4.91
N ASP A 134 15.12 -38.23 5.66
CA ASP A 134 16.60 -38.31 5.61
C ASP A 134 17.14 -38.77 4.24
N ASP A 135 16.36 -39.55 3.48
CA ASP A 135 16.64 -39.93 2.09
C ASP A 135 16.03 -38.97 1.06
N GLY A 136 15.54 -37.81 1.53
CA GLY A 136 14.70 -36.82 0.85
C GLY A 136 15.38 -36.02 -0.26
N ALA A 137 16.27 -36.65 -1.03
CA ALA A 137 16.73 -36.10 -2.29
C ALA A 137 15.52 -35.91 -3.23
N GLY A 138 15.35 -34.71 -3.78
CA GLY A 138 14.16 -34.38 -4.54
C GLY A 138 14.00 -32.90 -4.84
N LEU A 139 12.89 -32.60 -5.52
CA LEU A 139 12.46 -31.25 -5.85
C LEU A 139 11.27 -30.89 -4.95
N TYR A 140 11.45 -29.88 -4.11
CA TYR A 140 10.39 -29.36 -3.25
C TYR A 140 9.88 -28.04 -3.80
N HIS A 141 8.56 -27.93 -3.92
CA HIS A 141 7.87 -26.75 -4.45
C HIS A 141 6.70 -26.40 -3.54
N MET A 142 6.50 -25.11 -3.32
CA MET A 142 5.36 -24.59 -2.58
C MET A 142 4.59 -23.61 -3.47
N GLU A 143 3.28 -23.83 -3.53
CA GLU A 143 2.31 -22.95 -4.18
C GLU A 143 1.38 -22.38 -3.11
N VAL A 144 1.16 -21.07 -3.14
CA VAL A 144 0.21 -20.37 -2.28
C VAL A 144 -0.95 -19.92 -3.17
N ARG A 145 -2.16 -20.35 -2.85
CA ARG A 145 -3.39 -19.96 -3.57
C ARG A 145 -4.25 -19.05 -2.71
N GLN A 146 -4.67 -17.94 -3.29
CA GLN A 146 -5.68 -17.06 -2.73
C GLN A 146 -7.08 -17.62 -3.02
N PHE A 147 -8.07 -17.17 -2.26
CA PHE A 147 -9.45 -17.67 -2.35
C PHE A 147 -10.12 -17.36 -3.69
N ASP A 148 -9.64 -16.33 -4.38
CA ASP A 148 -10.11 -15.87 -5.69
C ASP A 148 -9.51 -16.67 -6.85
N GLY A 149 -8.60 -17.61 -6.55
CA GLY A 149 -7.96 -18.49 -7.52
C GLY A 149 -6.61 -17.98 -8.02
N ASP A 150 -6.15 -16.80 -7.59
CA ASP A 150 -4.81 -16.34 -7.90
C ASP A 150 -3.76 -17.17 -7.13
N ALA A 151 -2.63 -17.44 -7.79
CA ALA A 151 -1.59 -18.30 -7.24
C ALA A 151 -0.20 -17.64 -7.36
N ALA A 152 0.60 -17.82 -6.31
CA ALA A 152 2.01 -17.52 -6.30
C ALA A 152 2.79 -18.78 -5.97
N TYR A 153 4.04 -18.85 -6.42
CA TYR A 153 4.92 -19.96 -6.09
C TYR A 153 6.24 -19.49 -5.49
N VAL A 154 6.82 -20.34 -4.66
CA VAL A 154 8.19 -20.15 -4.18
C VAL A 154 9.13 -20.91 -5.12
N SER A 155 10.31 -20.31 -5.36
CA SER A 155 11.38 -20.95 -6.11
C SER A 155 11.61 -22.37 -5.58
N PRO A 156 11.63 -23.38 -6.46
CA PRO A 156 11.75 -24.75 -6.00
C PRO A 156 13.15 -25.01 -5.41
N VAL A 157 13.20 -25.85 -4.39
CA VAL A 157 14.43 -26.25 -3.70
C VAL A 157 14.81 -27.64 -4.16
N PHE A 158 16.06 -27.80 -4.61
CA PHE A 158 16.65 -29.08 -4.98
C PHE A 158 17.50 -29.58 -3.82
N VAL A 159 17.17 -30.77 -3.32
CA VAL A 159 17.97 -31.45 -2.31
C VAL A 159 18.69 -32.61 -2.99
N ASN A 160 20.02 -32.57 -2.98
CA ASN A 160 20.86 -33.63 -3.50
C ASN A 160 21.28 -34.58 -2.36
N ARG A 161 21.70 -35.79 -2.73
CA ARG A 161 22.42 -36.70 -1.83
C ARG A 161 23.82 -36.21 -1.53
#